data_AF-A0A200QH31-F1
#
_entry.id   AF-A0A200QH31-F1
#
_cell.length_a   1.000
_cell.length_b   1.000
_cell.length_c   1.000
_cell.angle_alpha   90.00
_cell.angle_beta   90.00
_cell.angle_gamma   90.00
#
_symmetry.space_group_name_H-M   'P 1'
#
loop_
_entity.id
_entity.type
_entity.pdbx_description
1 polymer ?
#
loop_
_entity_poly.entity_id
_entity_poly.type
_entity_poly.pdbx_seq_one_letter_code
_entity_poly.pdbx_strand_id
1 'polypeptide(L)'
;MNEVTTAADVSSSYRSMSAPPMIFPSNNLPLLSALLAGALAQFLKLFTTWFKEKRWNSKKLFESGGMPSSHSATVTALAVAVGFQEGIGGSTFALAVVLSAVVMYDASGVRLHAGRQAELLNQIVCELPPEHPLSNVRPLRELLGHTPLQVVAGAIFGCIVSYLMRTSA
;
A
#
# COMPACT_ATOMS: atom_id res chain seq x y z
N MET A 1 14.41 13.08 56.01
CA MET A 1 15.27 12.91 54.82
C MET A 1 14.39 13.14 53.60
N ASN A 2 14.65 14.19 52.83
CA ASN A 2 13.91 14.46 51.60
C ASN A 2 14.61 13.68 50.48
N GLU A 3 13.93 12.71 49.86
CA GLU A 3 14.45 12.03 48.69
C GLU A 3 14.45 12.99 47.50
N VAL A 4 15.65 13.36 47.06
CA VAL A 4 15.86 14.12 45.84
C VAL A 4 15.79 13.11 44.69
N THR A 5 14.63 13.02 44.03
CA THR A 5 14.50 12.30 42.75
C THR A 5 15.35 13.01 41.71
N THR A 6 16.35 12.30 41.18
CA THR A 6 17.34 12.89 40.28
C THR A 6 16.85 12.73 38.84
N ALA A 7 17.17 13.67 37.94
CA ALA A 7 16.74 13.64 36.52
C ALA A 7 17.11 12.35 35.75
N ALA A 8 18.03 11.54 36.29
CA ALA A 8 18.38 10.21 35.79
C ALA A 8 17.25 9.17 35.99
N ASP A 9 16.50 9.24 37.10
CA ASP A 9 15.38 8.33 37.38
C ASP A 9 14.16 8.62 36.49
N VAL A 10 14.02 9.89 36.10
CA VAL A 10 13.00 10.31 35.13
C VAL A 10 13.33 9.78 33.73
N SER A 11 14.62 9.68 33.37
CA SER A 11 15.05 9.18 32.06
C SER A 11 14.93 7.66 31.91
N SER A 12 15.04 6.89 33.00
CA SER A 12 14.87 5.43 32.98
C SER A 12 13.41 5.02 32.78
N SER A 13 12.46 5.83 33.27
CA SER A 13 11.02 5.56 33.14
C SER A 13 10.49 5.71 31.71
N TYR A 14 11.15 6.51 30.85
CA TYR A 14 10.78 6.62 29.43
C TYR A 14 11.31 5.49 28.56
N ARG A 15 12.29 4.69 29.03
CA ARG A 15 12.82 3.53 28.27
C ARG A 15 11.99 2.26 28.39
N SER A 16 10.96 2.25 29.25
CA SER A 16 10.16 1.05 29.52
C SER A 16 8.67 1.18 29.17
N MET A 17 8.30 2.13 28.29
CA MET A 17 7.02 2.03 27.58
C MET A 17 7.15 0.96 26.49
N SER A 18 7.17 -0.31 26.90
CA SER A 18 6.77 -1.41 26.05
C SER A 18 5.39 -1.05 25.48
N ALA A 19 5.32 -0.85 24.17
CA ALA A 19 4.03 -0.69 23.50
C ALA A 19 3.10 -1.83 23.94
N PRO A 20 1.81 -1.56 24.20
CA PRO A 20 0.89 -2.61 24.60
C PRO A 20 0.93 -3.71 23.53
N PRO A 21 1.07 -5.00 23.92
CA PRO A 21 1.12 -6.08 22.95
C PRO A 21 -0.21 -6.07 22.20
N MET A 22 -0.15 -5.79 20.90
CA MET A 22 -1.32 -5.86 20.05
C MET A 22 -1.74 -7.34 19.97
N ILE A 23 -2.98 -7.61 20.34
CA ILE A 23 -3.58 -8.93 20.45
C ILE A 23 -3.81 -9.48 19.03
N PHE A 24 -2.75 -9.95 18.36
CA PHE A 24 -2.92 -10.70 17.13
C PHE A 24 -2.32 -12.09 17.27
N PRO A 25 -3.06 -13.14 16.89
CA PRO A 25 -2.57 -14.51 17.01
C PRO A 25 -1.32 -14.67 16.14
N SER A 26 -0.21 -15.04 16.78
CA SER A 26 1.12 -15.22 16.20
C SER A 26 1.23 -16.36 15.18
N ASN A 27 0.12 -17.02 14.83
CA ASN A 27 0.14 -18.26 14.06
C ASN A 27 0.40 -18.06 12.54
N ASN A 28 0.31 -16.83 12.01
CA ASN A 28 0.68 -16.53 10.62
C ASN A 28 1.04 -15.05 10.40
N LEU A 29 2.23 -14.65 10.89
CA LEU A 29 2.75 -13.28 10.80
C LEU A 29 2.79 -12.73 9.35
N PRO A 30 3.18 -13.49 8.31
CA PRO A 30 3.26 -12.98 6.95
C PRO A 30 1.90 -12.64 6.36
N LEU A 31 0.92 -13.51 6.57
CA LEU A 31 -0.45 -13.25 6.11
C LEU A 31 -1.04 -12.03 6.81
N LEU A 32 -0.88 -11.93 8.13
CA LEU A 32 -1.39 -10.81 8.91
C LEU A 32 -0.73 -9.49 8.49
N SER A 33 0.60 -9.49 8.34
CA SER A 33 1.35 -8.31 7.88
C SER A 33 0.87 -7.83 6.51
N ALA A 34 0.64 -8.76 5.57
CA ALA A 34 0.17 -8.45 4.23
C ALA A 34 -1.24 -7.83 4.23
N LEU A 35 -2.18 -8.43 4.97
CA LEU A 35 -3.56 -7.95 5.08
C LEU A 35 -3.64 -6.59 5.77
N LEU A 36 -2.92 -6.41 6.89
CA LEU A 36 -2.89 -5.14 7.61
C LEU A 36 -2.24 -4.03 6.78
N ALA A 37 -1.11 -4.30 6.11
CA ALA A 37 -0.48 -3.31 5.24
C ALA A 37 -1.41 -2.87 4.10
N GLY A 38 -2.13 -3.82 3.49
CA GLY A 38 -3.12 -3.53 2.45
C GLY A 38 -4.29 -2.70 2.96
N ALA A 39 -4.88 -3.10 4.10
CA ALA A 39 -6.00 -2.41 4.72
C ALA A 39 -5.61 -0.99 5.15
N LEU A 40 -4.45 -0.82 5.80
CA LEU A 40 -3.93 0.48 6.19
C LEU A 40 -3.64 1.35 4.97
N ALA A 41 -3.03 0.82 3.91
CA ALA A 41 -2.78 1.59 2.69
C ALA A 41 -4.09 2.08 2.03
N GLN A 42 -5.13 1.25 2.01
CA GLN A 42 -6.46 1.67 1.54
C GLN A 42 -7.09 2.73 2.44
N PHE A 43 -6.97 2.59 3.76
CA PHE A 43 -7.46 3.59 4.70
C PHE A 43 -6.71 4.93 4.53
N LEU A 44 -5.38 4.90 4.42
CA LEU A 44 -4.55 6.09 4.19
C LEU A 44 -4.90 6.79 2.87
N LYS A 45 -5.27 6.03 1.82
CA LYS A 45 -5.73 6.63 0.56
C LYS A 45 -6.92 7.57 0.76
N LEU A 46 -7.83 7.24 1.68
CA LEU A 46 -9.00 8.05 2.01
C LEU A 46 -8.60 9.40 2.60
N PHE A 47 -7.56 9.42 3.46
CA PHE A 47 -7.01 10.65 4.03
C PHE A 47 -6.21 11.46 3.01
N THR A 48 -5.37 10.82 2.20
CA THR A 48 -4.55 11.53 1.20
C THR A 48 -5.40 12.16 0.10
N THR A 49 -6.49 11.51 -0.32
CA THR A 49 -7.46 12.08 -1.26
C THR A 49 -8.25 13.23 -0.65
N TRP A 50 -8.74 13.07 0.58
CA TRP A 50 -9.40 14.17 1.29
C TRP A 50 -8.50 15.39 1.47
N PHE A 51 -7.23 15.20 1.86
CA PHE A 51 -6.28 16.30 2.05
C PHE A 51 -5.95 17.03 0.74
N LYS A 52 -5.79 16.31 -0.37
CA LYS A 52 -5.50 16.92 -1.68
C LYS A 52 -6.71 17.61 -2.30
N GLU A 53 -7.88 17.00 -2.23
CA GLU A 53 -9.05 17.44 -3.00
C GLU A 53 -10.01 18.30 -2.17
N LYS A 54 -9.81 18.37 -0.84
CA LYS A 54 -10.68 19.03 0.15
C LYS A 54 -12.16 18.62 0.04
N ARG A 55 -12.44 17.49 -0.61
CA ARG A 55 -13.77 16.96 -0.86
C ARG A 55 -13.78 15.50 -0.46
N TRP A 56 -14.80 15.12 0.28
CA TRP A 56 -14.99 13.73 0.67
C TRP A 56 -15.62 12.96 -0.50
N ASN A 57 -14.88 12.03 -1.09
CA ASN A 57 -15.41 11.18 -2.16
C ASN A 57 -15.08 9.70 -1.89
N SER A 58 -15.95 9.02 -1.14
CA SER A 58 -15.79 7.60 -0.77
C SER A 58 -15.70 6.66 -1.98
N LYS A 59 -16.17 7.06 -3.17
CA LYS A 59 -16.05 6.25 -4.39
C LYS A 59 -14.58 6.03 -4.80
N LYS A 60 -13.67 6.96 -4.44
CA LYS A 60 -12.23 6.84 -4.69
C LYS A 60 -11.53 5.72 -3.93
N LEU A 61 -12.16 5.20 -2.88
CA LEU A 61 -11.64 4.05 -2.13
C LEU A 61 -11.58 2.80 -3.01
N PHE A 62 -12.56 2.64 -3.92
CA PHE A 62 -12.66 1.52 -4.84
C PHE A 62 -12.11 1.82 -6.24
N GLU A 63 -11.62 3.04 -6.47
CA GLU A 63 -10.96 3.41 -7.71
C GLU A 63 -9.48 2.98 -7.70
N SER A 64 -8.98 2.67 -8.90
CA SER A 64 -7.57 2.35 -9.12
C SER A 64 -6.73 3.63 -9.03
N GLY A 65 -5.48 3.52 -8.56
CA GLY A 65 -4.58 4.68 -8.37
C GLY A 65 -4.62 5.31 -6.98
N GLY A 66 -3.74 6.28 -6.71
CA GLY A 66 -3.61 6.96 -5.42
C GLY A 66 -2.40 6.52 -4.58
N MET A 67 -2.09 7.25 -3.52
CA MET A 67 -0.91 7.04 -2.67
C MET A 67 -1.31 6.74 -1.21
N PRO A 68 -0.68 5.76 -0.54
CA PRO A 68 0.27 4.76 -1.06
C PRO A 68 -0.43 3.63 -1.85
N SER A 69 0.31 2.90 -2.71
CA SER A 69 -0.28 1.74 -3.40
C SER A 69 -0.52 0.58 -2.43
N SER A 70 -1.77 0.15 -2.31
CA SER A 70 -2.15 -0.98 -1.44
C SER A 70 -1.59 -2.31 -1.92
N HIS A 71 -1.55 -2.53 -3.24
CA HIS A 71 -1.03 -3.77 -3.81
C HIS A 71 0.45 -3.93 -3.46
N SER A 72 1.24 -2.86 -3.70
CA SER A 72 2.66 -2.82 -3.36
C SER A 72 2.90 -2.95 -1.85
N ALA A 73 2.09 -2.30 -1.02
CA ALA A 73 2.18 -2.43 0.44
C ALA A 73 1.93 -3.87 0.91
N THR A 74 0.90 -4.53 0.40
CA THR A 74 0.56 -5.92 0.74
C THR A 74 1.67 -6.90 0.37
N VAL A 75 2.14 -6.89 -0.88
CA VAL A 75 3.13 -7.87 -1.34
C VAL A 75 4.52 -7.62 -0.75
N THR A 76 4.87 -6.36 -0.48
CA THR A 76 6.15 -6.06 0.17
C THR A 76 6.12 -6.42 1.65
N ALA A 77 5.00 -6.15 2.35
CA ALA A 77 4.84 -6.58 3.74
C ALA A 77 4.88 -8.11 3.88
N LEU A 78 4.31 -8.84 2.92
CA LEU A 78 4.40 -10.30 2.85
C LEU A 78 5.85 -10.75 2.71
N ALA A 79 6.57 -10.23 1.71
CA ALA A 79 7.95 -10.63 1.43
C ALA A 79 8.89 -10.34 2.63
N VAL A 80 8.74 -9.18 3.26
CA VAL A 80 9.53 -8.80 4.44
C VAL A 80 9.19 -9.70 5.64
N ALA A 81 7.92 -9.99 5.88
CA ALA A 81 7.51 -10.87 6.98
C ALA A 81 7.98 -12.31 6.78
N VAL A 82 7.92 -12.84 5.55
CA VAL A 82 8.51 -14.16 5.20
C VAL A 82 10.02 -14.13 5.44
N GLY A 83 10.71 -13.06 5.01
CA GLY A 83 12.14 -12.91 5.25
C GLY A 83 12.51 -12.90 6.74
N PHE A 84 11.66 -12.31 7.58
CA PHE A 84 11.84 -12.32 9.03
C PHE A 84 11.54 -13.68 9.68
N GLN A 85 10.56 -14.44 9.17
CA GLN A 85 10.11 -15.69 9.80
C GLN A 85 10.90 -16.92 9.32
N GLU A 86 11.14 -17.01 8.02
CA GLU A 86 11.78 -18.17 7.37
C GLU A 86 13.21 -17.89 6.91
N GLY A 87 13.64 -16.63 6.94
CA GLY A 87 14.96 -16.19 6.48
C GLY A 87 15.00 -15.90 4.97
N ILE A 88 16.01 -15.13 4.56
CA ILE A 88 16.16 -14.67 3.18
C ILE A 88 16.73 -15.72 2.22
N GLY A 89 17.28 -16.83 2.75
CA GLY A 89 17.84 -17.92 1.96
C GLY A 89 16.83 -18.98 1.52
N GLY A 90 15.59 -18.92 2.02
CA GLY A 90 14.55 -19.91 1.75
C GLY A 90 13.84 -19.72 0.41
N SER A 91 13.35 -20.82 -0.16
CA SER A 91 12.55 -20.79 -1.39
C SER A 91 11.26 -19.97 -1.25
N THR A 92 10.66 -19.94 -0.06
CA THR A 92 9.45 -19.16 0.22
C THR A 92 9.72 -17.66 0.11
N PHE A 93 10.88 -17.19 0.60
CA PHE A 93 11.28 -15.78 0.47
C PHE A 93 11.52 -15.42 -1.00
N ALA A 94 12.22 -16.27 -1.74
CA ALA A 94 12.43 -16.06 -3.18
C ALA A 94 11.09 -15.97 -3.93
N LEU A 95 10.14 -16.86 -3.64
CA LEU A 95 8.79 -16.82 -4.20
C LEU A 95 8.07 -15.50 -3.86
N ALA A 96 8.12 -15.07 -2.59
CA ALA A 96 7.45 -13.84 -2.15
C ALA A 96 8.05 -12.59 -2.80
N VAL A 97 9.37 -12.53 -2.97
CA VAL A 97 10.05 -11.41 -3.65
C VAL A 97 9.69 -11.37 -5.14
N VAL A 98 9.73 -12.51 -5.83
CA VAL A 98 9.34 -12.58 -7.26
C VAL A 98 7.88 -12.19 -7.44
N LEU A 99 6.98 -12.72 -6.59
CA LEU A 99 5.56 -12.34 -6.59
C LEU A 99 5.38 -10.84 -6.37
N SER A 100 6.11 -10.27 -5.41
CA SER A 100 6.09 -8.84 -5.12
C SER A 100 6.50 -8.01 -6.34
N ALA A 101 7.60 -8.39 -7.01
CA ALA A 101 8.06 -7.72 -8.23
C ALA A 101 7.02 -7.78 -9.36
N VAL A 102 6.43 -8.95 -9.62
CA VAL A 102 5.39 -9.12 -10.65
C VAL A 102 4.17 -8.26 -10.37
N VAL A 103 3.67 -8.25 -9.13
CA VAL A 103 2.49 -7.45 -8.75
C VAL A 103 2.78 -5.95 -8.84
N MET A 104 3.98 -5.51 -8.42
CA MET A 104 4.39 -4.11 -8.52
C MET A 104 4.55 -3.67 -9.99
N TYR A 105 5.07 -4.55 -10.85
CA TYR A 105 5.21 -4.30 -12.29
C TYR A 105 3.84 -4.23 -12.98
N ASP A 106 2.91 -5.15 -12.70
CA ASP A 106 1.56 -5.09 -13.25
C ASP A 106 0.81 -3.82 -12.84
N ALA A 107 0.93 -3.45 -11.55
CA ALA A 107 0.27 -2.28 -10.99
C ALA A 107 0.76 -0.95 -11.60
N SER A 108 2.05 -0.84 -11.96
CA SER A 108 2.64 0.40 -12.48
C SER A 108 2.94 0.44 -13.97
N GLY A 109 3.16 -0.72 -14.59
CA GLY A 109 3.42 -0.85 -16.02
C GLY A 109 2.13 -1.10 -16.79
N VAL A 110 1.68 -2.35 -16.80
CA VAL A 110 0.60 -2.81 -17.69
C VAL A 110 -0.68 -2.00 -17.49
N ARG A 111 -1.14 -1.83 -16.24
CA ARG A 111 -2.39 -1.13 -15.96
C ARG A 111 -2.30 0.37 -16.25
N LEU A 112 -1.16 1.00 -15.98
CA LEU A 112 -0.96 2.42 -16.29
C LEU A 112 -0.97 2.69 -17.79
N HIS A 113 -0.32 1.82 -18.57
CA HIS A 113 -0.33 1.92 -20.02
C HIS A 113 -1.73 1.67 -20.62
N ALA A 114 -2.47 0.69 -20.10
CA ALA A 114 -3.86 0.46 -20.50
C ALA A 114 -4.76 1.68 -20.20
N GLY A 115 -4.53 2.38 -19.08
CA GLY A 115 -5.22 3.64 -18.77
C GLY A 115 -4.93 4.75 -19.76
N ARG A 116 -3.67 4.93 -20.15
CA ARG A 116 -3.26 5.89 -21.18
C ARG A 116 -3.82 5.55 -22.56
N GLN A 117 -3.89 4.27 -22.90
CA GLN A 117 -4.54 3.82 -24.13
C GLN A 117 -6.04 4.12 -24.12
N ALA A 118 -6.70 3.91 -22.99
CA ALA A 118 -8.11 4.26 -22.81
C ALA A 118 -8.36 5.77 -22.94
N GLU A 119 -7.48 6.61 -22.38
CA GLU A 119 -7.54 8.07 -22.51
C GLU A 119 -7.44 8.50 -23.99
N LEU A 120 -6.43 8.01 -24.70
CA LEU A 120 -6.27 8.32 -26.13
C LEU A 120 -7.45 7.80 -26.97
N LEU A 121 -7.97 6.61 -26.66
CA LEU A 121 -9.11 6.05 -27.37
C LEU A 121 -10.39 6.86 -27.12
N ASN A 122 -10.64 7.29 -25.89
CA ASN A 122 -11.77 8.16 -25.56
C ASN A 122 -11.69 9.49 -26.33
N GLN A 123 -10.50 10.07 -26.46
CA GLN A 123 -10.28 11.30 -27.25
C GLN A 123 -10.61 11.08 -28.74
N ILE A 124 -10.11 9.98 -29.33
CA ILE A 124 -10.41 9.63 -30.72
C ILE A 124 -11.92 9.47 -30.94
N VAL A 125 -12.62 8.79 -30.02
CA VAL A 125 -14.08 8.59 -30.11
C VAL A 125 -14.84 9.92 -30.05
N CYS A 126 -14.40 10.87 -29.22
CA CYS A 126 -14.99 12.20 -29.12
C CYS A 126 -14.85 13.03 -30.41
N GLU A 127 -13.83 12.77 -31.22
CA GLU A 127 -13.60 13.47 -32.50
C GLU A 127 -14.40 12.88 -33.67
N LEU A 128 -15.04 11.72 -33.48
CA LEU A 128 -15.82 11.07 -34.55
C LEU A 128 -17.14 11.82 -34.84
N PRO A 129 -17.64 11.77 -36.09
CA PRO A 129 -18.94 12.33 -36.42
C PRO A 129 -20.06 11.71 -35.57
N PRO A 130 -21.14 12.45 -35.26
CA PRO A 130 -22.26 11.94 -34.46
C PRO A 130 -22.92 10.68 -35.04
N GLU A 131 -22.94 10.57 -36.37
CA GLU A 131 -23.49 9.43 -37.14
C GLU A 131 -22.63 8.16 -37.04
N HIS A 132 -21.39 8.26 -36.54
CA HIS A 132 -20.47 7.12 -36.48
C HIS A 132 -20.93 6.13 -35.41
N PRO A 133 -20.99 4.81 -35.66
CA PRO A 133 -21.52 3.82 -34.70
C PRO A 133 -20.80 3.77 -33.35
N LEU A 134 -19.58 4.33 -33.27
CA LEU A 134 -18.77 4.38 -32.06
C LEU A 134 -18.96 5.67 -31.23
N SER A 135 -19.61 6.71 -31.75
CA SER A 135 -19.77 8.01 -31.08
C SER A 135 -20.62 7.93 -29.80
N ASN A 136 -21.47 6.90 -29.67
CA ASN A 136 -22.31 6.64 -28.50
C ASN A 136 -21.74 5.57 -27.53
N VAL A 137 -20.49 5.11 -27.73
CA VAL A 137 -19.89 4.11 -26.85
C VAL A 137 -19.52 4.72 -25.51
N ARG A 138 -19.78 3.99 -24.42
CA ARG A 138 -19.41 4.42 -23.07
C ARG A 138 -17.87 4.60 -22.95
N PRO A 139 -17.38 5.72 -22.44
CA PRO A 139 -15.94 5.95 -22.27
C PRO A 139 -15.27 4.87 -21.41
N LEU A 140 -14.07 4.49 -21.78
CA LEU A 140 -13.22 3.58 -21.00
C LEU A 140 -12.71 4.30 -19.75
N ARG A 141 -12.36 3.53 -18.71
CA ARG A 141 -11.71 4.11 -17.51
C ARG A 141 -10.26 4.44 -17.81
N GLU A 142 -9.90 5.71 -17.62
CA GLU A 142 -8.55 6.25 -17.90
C GLU A 142 -7.60 6.07 -16.71
N LEU A 143 -8.14 6.07 -15.49
CA LEU A 143 -7.40 5.84 -14.25
C LEU A 143 -7.27 4.34 -13.98
N LEU A 144 -6.30 3.70 -14.64
CA LEU A 144 -5.91 2.31 -14.40
C LEU A 144 -4.48 2.27 -13.87
N GLY A 145 -4.26 1.62 -12.72
CA GLY A 145 -2.92 1.43 -12.15
C GLY A 145 -2.40 2.57 -11.28
N HIS A 146 -1.12 2.50 -10.95
CA HIS A 146 -0.40 3.43 -10.07
C HIS A 146 0.84 4.00 -10.78
N THR A 147 1.24 5.21 -10.43
CA THR A 147 2.56 5.69 -10.90
C THR A 147 3.69 4.89 -10.22
N PRO A 148 4.87 4.76 -10.84
CA PRO A 148 6.01 4.07 -10.21
C PRO A 148 6.34 4.61 -8.82
N LEU A 149 6.20 5.93 -8.61
CA LEU A 149 6.43 6.56 -7.31
C LEU A 149 5.38 6.14 -6.26
N GLN A 150 4.11 5.98 -6.64
CA GLN A 150 3.07 5.44 -5.74
C GLN A 150 3.35 3.99 -5.34
N VAL A 151 3.89 3.19 -6.27
CA VAL A 151 4.30 1.80 -6.03
C VAL A 151 5.49 1.74 -5.07
N VAL A 152 6.51 2.56 -5.26
CA VAL A 152 7.66 2.68 -4.33
C VAL A 152 7.21 3.13 -2.94
N ALA A 153 6.34 4.15 -2.85
CA ALA A 153 5.78 4.60 -1.59
C ALA A 153 4.99 3.48 -0.87
N GLY A 154 4.22 2.69 -1.64
CA GLY A 154 3.53 1.51 -1.12
C GLY A 154 4.50 0.45 -0.61
N ALA A 155 5.57 0.15 -1.35
CA ALA A 155 6.58 -0.82 -0.92
C ALA A 155 7.26 -0.41 0.38
N ILE A 156 7.71 0.84 0.50
CA ILE A 156 8.29 1.40 1.73
C ILE A 156 7.30 1.28 2.89
N PHE A 157 6.04 1.65 2.65
CA PHE A 157 4.98 1.53 3.65
C PHE A 157 4.78 0.07 4.10
N GLY A 158 4.76 -0.88 3.16
CA GLY A 158 4.68 -2.31 3.45
C GLY A 158 5.85 -2.82 4.32
N CYS A 159 7.08 -2.42 4.01
CA CYS A 159 8.25 -2.73 4.84
C CYS A 159 8.08 -2.23 6.28
N ILE A 160 7.62 -0.98 6.45
CA ILE A 160 7.40 -0.37 7.76
C ILE A 160 6.34 -1.14 8.55
N VAL A 161 5.19 -1.45 7.94
CA VAL A 161 4.11 -2.19 8.60
C VAL A 161 4.58 -3.58 9.03
N SER A 162 5.30 -4.30 8.17
CA SER A 162 5.84 -5.62 8.49
C SER A 162 6.86 -5.56 9.63
N TYR A 163 7.75 -4.57 9.62
CA TYR A 163 8.71 -4.34 10.71
C TYR A 163 8.00 -4.09 12.05
N LEU A 164 6.99 -3.21 12.07
CA LEU A 164 6.20 -2.92 13.27
C LEU A 164 5.44 -4.16 13.78
N MET A 165 4.89 -4.96 12.87
CA MET A 165 4.25 -6.23 13.20
C MET A 165 5.22 -7.22 13.82
N ARG A 166 6.44 -7.33 13.28
CA ARG A 166 7.49 -8.18 13.86
C ARG A 166 7.90 -7.71 15.26
N THR A 167 8.02 -6.41 15.49
CA THR A 167 8.37 -5.90 16.84
C THR A 167 7.23 -6.06 17.85
N SER A 168 6.00 -6.27 17.40
CA SER A 168 4.82 -6.40 18.25
C SER A 168 4.44 -7.86 18.57
N ALA A 169 5.13 -8.82 17.93
CA ALA A 169 4.89 -10.25 18.05
C ALA A 169 5.96 -10.91 18.93
#